data_AF-A0A929CG24-F1
#
_entry.id   AF-A0A929CG24-F1
#
_cell.length_a   1.000
_cell.length_b   1.000
_cell.length_c   1.000
_cell.angle_alpha   90.00
_cell.angle_beta   90.00
_cell.angle_gamma   90.00
#
_symmetry.space_group_name_H-M   'P 1'
#
loop_
_entity.id
_entity.type
_entity.pdbx_description
1 polymer ?
#
loop_
_entity_poly.entity_id
_entity_poly.type
_entity_poly.pdbx_seq_one_letter_code
_entity_poly.pdbx_strand_id
1 'polypeptide(L)'
;MENAKTITISPRIYAELNAFMSILSDRLKRHVSIDEALEDLLPRAHRNKPSDFAGAWVMSDKEEEEIKKSLKELWGTWKMD
;
A
#
# COMPACT_ATOMS: atom_id res chain seq x y z
N MET A 1 -17.86 -18.75 -19.54
CA MET A 1 -17.84 -17.28 -19.70
C MET A 1 -18.49 -16.72 -18.45
N GLU A 2 -17.66 -16.26 -17.51
CA GLU A 2 -18.13 -15.68 -16.24
C GLU A 2 -19.00 -14.46 -16.51
N ASN A 3 -19.96 -14.20 -15.63
CA ASN A 3 -20.98 -13.14 -15.76
C ASN A 3 -20.32 -11.75 -15.95
N ALA A 4 -20.12 -11.33 -17.21
CA ALA A 4 -19.57 -10.03 -17.53
C ALA A 4 -20.57 -8.94 -17.13
N LYS A 5 -20.23 -8.15 -16.11
CA LYS A 5 -20.96 -6.93 -15.76
C LYS A 5 -20.45 -5.79 -16.61
N THR A 6 -21.37 -5.06 -17.24
CA THR A 6 -21.04 -3.81 -17.92
C THR A 6 -20.68 -2.74 -16.90
N ILE A 7 -19.48 -2.17 -17.03
CA ILE A 7 -19.01 -1.06 -16.19
C ILE A 7 -19.09 0.22 -17.02
N THR A 8 -19.77 1.24 -16.50
CA THR A 8 -19.79 2.57 -17.11
C THR A 8 -18.65 3.41 -16.53
N ILE A 9 -17.87 4.04 -17.40
CA ILE A 9 -16.72 4.87 -17.01
C ILE A 9 -17.01 6.30 -17.45
N SER A 10 -16.87 7.27 -16.53
CA SER A 10 -17.04 8.68 -16.88
C SER A 10 -15.86 9.17 -17.73
N PRO A 11 -16.05 10.17 -18.62
CA PRO A 11 -14.98 10.68 -19.47
C PRO A 11 -13.74 11.14 -18.70
N ARG A 12 -13.96 11.72 -17.51
CA ARG A 12 -12.88 12.13 -16.59
C ARG A 12 -12.04 10.93 -16.14
N ILE A 13 -12.68 9.88 -15.65
CA ILE A 13 -11.99 8.69 -15.15
C ILE A 13 -11.28 7.96 -16.29
N TYR A 14 -11.88 7.92 -17.48
CA TYR A 14 -11.23 7.38 -18.66
C TYR A 14 -9.94 8.13 -19.01
N ALA A 15 -9.95 9.47 -18.96
CA ALA A 15 -8.76 10.29 -19.22
C ALA A 15 -7.65 10.03 -18.17
N GLU A 16 -8.01 9.91 -16.89
CA GLU A 16 -7.08 9.58 -15.82
C GLU A 16 -6.48 8.17 -16.00
N LEU A 17 -7.30 7.18 -16.37
CA LEU A 17 -6.84 5.82 -16.66
C LEU A 17 -5.88 5.79 -17.87
N ASN A 18 -6.21 6.54 -18.93
CA ASN A 18 -5.35 6.62 -20.12
C ASN A 18 -3.99 7.27 -19.81
N ALA A 19 -3.98 8.34 -19.00
CA ALA A 19 -2.74 8.96 -18.54
C ALA A 19 -1.90 7.98 -17.71
N PHE A 20 -2.54 7.22 -16.81
CA PHE A 20 -1.87 6.17 -16.03
C PHE A 20 -1.27 5.08 -16.92
N MET A 21 -2.02 4.61 -17.93
CA MET A 21 -1.53 3.63 -18.89
C MET A 21 -0.29 4.12 -19.66
N SER A 22 -0.25 5.40 -20.06
CA SER A 22 0.92 5.99 -20.71
C SER A 22 2.16 5.91 -19.81
N ILE A 23 2.01 6.29 -18.53
CA ILE A 23 3.11 6.22 -17.55
C ILE A 23 3.58 4.78 -17.34
N LEU A 24 2.62 3.85 -17.24
CA LEU A 24 2.90 2.44 -17.04
C LEU A 24 3.62 1.82 -18.25
N SER A 25 3.20 2.20 -19.47
CA SER A 25 3.85 1.83 -20.74
C SER A 25 5.28 2.35 -20.82
N ASP A 26 5.51 3.62 -20.45
CA ASP A 26 6.85 4.22 -20.43
C ASP A 26 7.79 3.55 -19.44
N ARG A 27 7.24 3.12 -18.29
CA ARG A 27 7.96 2.39 -17.23
C ARG A 27 8.31 0.97 -17.66
N LEU A 28 7.36 0.25 -18.27
CA LEU A 28 7.52 -1.15 -18.68
C LEU A 28 8.15 -1.31 -20.08
N LYS A 29 8.33 -0.21 -20.82
CA LYS A 29 8.87 -0.18 -22.18
C LYS A 29 8.11 -1.08 -23.16
N ARG A 30 6.82 -1.29 -22.92
CA ARG A 30 5.93 -2.12 -23.75
C ARG A 30 4.52 -1.56 -23.72
N HIS A 31 3.73 -1.90 -24.74
CA HIS A 31 2.31 -1.62 -24.73
C HIS A 31 1.63 -2.38 -23.59
N VAL A 32 0.73 -1.71 -22.87
CA VAL A 32 0.07 -2.23 -21.68
C VAL A 32 -1.43 -2.37 -21.96
N SER A 33 -2.03 -3.49 -21.56
CA SER A 33 -3.48 -3.69 -21.67
C SER A 33 -4.22 -3.00 -20.52
N ILE A 34 -5.54 -2.81 -20.68
CA ILE A 34 -6.39 -2.30 -19.59
C ILE A 34 -6.36 -3.25 -18.39
N ASP A 35 -6.35 -4.57 -18.63
CA ASP A 35 -6.32 -5.57 -17.57
C ASP A 35 -5.02 -5.45 -16.76
N GLU A 36 -3.87 -5.29 -17.41
CA GLU A 36 -2.58 -5.09 -16.72
C GLU A 36 -2.54 -3.77 -15.94
N ALA A 37 -3.16 -2.71 -16.47
CA ALA A 37 -3.27 -1.44 -15.76
C ALA A 37 -4.12 -1.58 -14.50
N LEU A 38 -5.23 -2.33 -14.58
CA LEU A 38 -6.09 -2.62 -13.43
C LEU A 38 -5.41 -3.54 -12.43
N GLU A 39 -4.64 -4.53 -12.88
CA GLU A 39 -3.83 -5.40 -12.00
C GLU A 39 -2.74 -4.63 -11.23
N ASP A 40 -2.16 -3.55 -11.78
CA ASP A 40 -1.24 -2.69 -11.03
C ASP A 40 -1.98 -1.76 -10.03
N LEU A 41 -3.21 -1.36 -10.36
CA LEU A 41 -4.01 -0.42 -9.56
C LEU A 41 -4.79 -1.09 -8.41
N LEU A 42 -5.43 -2.23 -8.64
CA LEU A 42 -6.30 -2.91 -7.68
C LEU A 42 -5.56 -3.28 -6.37
N PRO A 43 -4.32 -3.79 -6.39
CA PRO A 43 -3.56 -4.01 -5.17
C PRO A 43 -3.30 -2.73 -4.37
N ARG A 44 -3.24 -1.56 -5.01
CA ARG A 44 -3.06 -0.28 -4.33
C ARG A 44 -4.36 0.26 -3.75
N ALA A 45 -5.49 -0.04 -4.39
CA ALA A 45 -6.83 0.27 -3.87
C ALA A 45 -7.19 -0.61 -2.66
N HIS A 46 -6.70 -1.86 -2.63
CA HIS A 46 -6.94 -2.82 -1.57
C HIS A 46 -5.81 -2.94 -0.54
N ARG A 47 -4.70 -2.20 -0.72
CA ARG A 47 -3.64 -2.15 0.29
C ARG A 47 -4.15 -1.31 1.46
N ASN A 48 -4.31 -1.95 2.61
CA ASN A 48 -4.42 -1.30 3.90
C ASN A 48 -3.28 -0.28 3.99
N LYS A 49 -3.63 1.00 4.00
CA LYS A 49 -2.65 2.08 4.13
C LYS A 49 -1.94 1.88 5.48
N PRO A 50 -0.66 2.25 5.63
CA PRO A 50 -0.01 2.23 6.93
C PRO A 50 -0.80 3.00 8.01
N SER A 51 -1.54 4.04 7.59
CA SER A 51 -2.50 4.77 8.44
C SER A 51 -3.65 3.92 8.97
N ASP A 52 -4.06 2.89 8.25
CA ASP A 52 -5.16 1.99 8.64
C ASP A 52 -4.72 1.05 9.77
N PHE A 53 -3.42 0.94 10.03
CA PHE A 53 -2.85 0.22 11.18
C PHE A 53 -2.58 1.14 12.38
N ALA A 54 -2.86 2.45 12.28
CA ALA A 54 -2.71 3.37 13.42
C ALA A 54 -3.73 3.01 14.51
N GLY A 55 -3.23 2.67 15.71
CA GLY A 55 -4.06 2.24 16.84
C GLY A 55 -4.53 0.78 16.77
N ALA A 56 -4.15 0.02 15.75
CA ALA A 56 -4.43 -1.42 15.66
C ALA A 56 -3.60 -2.24 16.67
N TRP A 57 -2.45 -1.70 17.09
CA TRP A 57 -1.66 -2.30 18.15
C TRP A 57 -2.19 -1.88 19.51
N VAL A 58 -2.90 -2.80 20.17
CA VAL A 58 -3.25 -2.71 21.59
C VAL A 58 -2.16 -3.45 22.37
N MET A 59 -1.28 -2.69 23.02
CA MET A 59 -0.23 -3.22 23.88
C MET A 59 -0.76 -3.36 25.31
N SER A 60 -0.50 -4.48 25.97
CA SER A 60 -0.81 -4.65 27.39
C SER A 60 0.23 -3.95 28.27
N ASP A 61 -0.17 -3.55 29.48
CA ASP A 61 0.74 -2.90 30.45
C ASP A 61 2.00 -3.75 30.71
N LYS A 62 1.85 -5.09 30.69
CA LYS A 62 2.97 -6.02 30.87
C LYS A 62 3.96 -5.97 29.70
N GLU A 63 3.45 -5.96 28.47
CA GLU A 63 4.28 -5.84 27.27
C GLU A 63 4.98 -4.47 27.21
N GLU A 64 4.31 -3.40 27.66
CA GLU A 64 4.91 -2.06 27.75
C GLU A 64 6.13 -2.06 28.68
N GLU A 65 6.00 -2.67 29.86
CA GLU A 65 7.09 -2.75 30.84
C GLU A 65 8.26 -3.60 30.33
N GLU A 66 7.99 -4.72 29.64
CA GLU A 66 9.03 -5.55 29.03
C GLU A 66 9.78 -4.81 27.92
N ILE A 67 9.08 -4.04 27.08
CA ILE A 67 9.67 -3.24 26.01
C ILE A 67 10.50 -2.09 26.61
N LYS A 68 9.97 -1.37 27.60
CA LYS A 68 10.70 -0.29 28.29
C LYS A 68 11.97 -0.79 28.96
N LYS A 69 11.90 -1.96 29.62
CA LYS A 69 13.06 -2.58 30.26
C LYS A 69 14.13 -2.93 29.22
N SER A 70 13.74 -3.57 28.13
CA SER A 70 14.64 -3.94 27.03
C SER A 70 15.30 -2.71 26.39
N LEU A 71 14.53 -1.63 26.17
CA LEU A 71 15.06 -0.36 25.65
C LEU A 71 16.07 0.28 26.60
N LYS A 72 15.80 0.25 27.91
CA LYS A 72 16.69 0.82 28.93
C LYS A 72 18.01 0.04 29.03
N GLU A 73 17.96 -1.28 28.92
CA GLU A 73 19.14 -2.15 28.87
C GLU A 73 19.97 -1.89 27.60
N LEU A 74 19.31 -1.77 26.44
CA LEU A 74 19.96 -1.43 25.18
C LEU A 74 20.58 -0.02 25.20
N TRP A 75 19.87 0.98 25.76
CA TRP A 75 20.41 2.33 25.92
C TRP A 75 21.61 2.39 26.86
N GLY A 76 21.64 1.57 27.92
CA GLY A 76 22.81 1.44 28.79
C GLY A 76 24.01 0.78 28.08
N THR A 77 23.76 -0.01 27.05
CA THR A 77 24.78 -0.68 26.24
C THR A 77 25.28 0.22 25.10
N TRP A 78 24.48 1.19 24.67
CA TRP A 78 24.88 2.19 23.70
C TRP A 78 25.81 3.22 24.34
N LYS A 79 27.13 2.94 24.27
CA LYS A 79 28.13 4.00 24.41
C LYS A 79 27.98 4.96 23.24
N MET A 80 27.67 6.21 23.55
CA MET A 80 27.89 7.35 22.66
C MET A 80 29.41 7.60 22.68
N ASP A 81 30.13 7.01 21.74
CA ASP A 81 31.47 7.51 21.35
C ASP A 81 31.29 8.69 20.37
#